data_AF-A0A9P7VMU3-F1
#
_entry.id   AF-A0A9P7VMU3-F1
#
_cell.length_a   1.000
_cell.length_b   1.000
_cell.length_c   1.000
_cell.angle_alpha   90.00
_cell.angle_beta   90.00
_cell.angle_gamma   90.00
#
_symmetry.space_group_name_H-M   'P 1'
#
loop_
_entity.id
_entity.type
_entity.pdbx_description
1 polymer ?
#
loop_
_entity_poly.entity_id
_entity_poly.type
_entity_poly.pdbx_seq_one_letter_code
_entity_poly.pdbx_strand_id
1 'polypeptide(L)'
;MSCLVYFIIVSLMAVTLASASTIVPRGPQTNATCTSDYDWTDNESGLSPCLLASYLLGSCLTGDYGVWALPADSHYNPPNVGTMSSTPCSCSWSVYNLLSACTVCQGNVNSVLSWAYYKAECPDDDLSTTTFYPYDKGYELPEPASIPYWATQNHDSAELA
;
A
#
# COMPACT_ATOMS: atom_id res chain seq x y z
N MET A 1 -33.31 72.19 0.36
CA MET A 1 -33.41 71.87 1.81
C MET A 1 -34.13 70.53 1.91
N SER A 2 -33.56 69.41 1.50
CA SER A 2 -32.26 68.83 1.91
C SER A 2 -32.20 68.71 3.43
N CYS A 3 -32.54 67.55 4.01
CA CYS A 3 -31.85 67.02 5.22
C CYS A 3 -32.34 65.68 5.83
N LEU A 4 -33.15 64.83 5.18
CA LEU A 4 -33.72 63.67 5.90
C LEU A 4 -33.63 62.31 5.18
N VAL A 5 -32.58 62.10 4.39
CA VAL A 5 -32.35 60.79 3.76
C VAL A 5 -30.88 60.38 3.91
N TYR A 6 -30.40 60.23 5.14
CA TYR A 6 -29.07 59.65 5.38
C TYR A 6 -28.98 58.97 6.75
N PHE A 7 -30.02 58.23 7.14
CA PHE A 7 -29.91 57.32 8.27
C PHE A 7 -29.53 55.92 7.77
N ILE A 8 -28.22 55.67 7.84
CA ILE A 8 -27.62 54.41 8.30
C ILE A 8 -28.07 53.17 7.53
N ILE A 9 -27.38 52.87 6.43
CA ILE A 9 -27.23 51.49 5.96
C ILE A 9 -25.73 51.24 5.81
N VAL A 10 -25.05 51.00 6.94
CA VAL A 10 -23.69 50.47 6.93
C VAL A 10 -23.83 48.96 6.74
N SER A 11 -23.87 48.53 5.48
CA SER A 11 -23.86 47.12 5.11
C SER A 11 -22.47 46.53 5.39
N LEU A 12 -22.35 45.86 6.53
CA LEU A 12 -21.25 44.95 6.86
C LEU A 12 -21.19 43.81 5.83
N MET A 13 -20.35 43.97 4.81
CA MET A 13 -19.96 42.86 3.93
C MET A 13 -18.85 42.07 4.64
N ALA A 14 -19.24 41.07 5.40
CA ALA A 14 -18.31 40.06 5.90
C ALA A 14 -17.88 39.19 4.71
N VAL A 15 -16.67 39.41 4.20
CA VAL A 15 -16.07 38.55 3.18
C VAL A 15 -15.58 37.28 3.87
N THR A 16 -16.38 36.22 3.84
CA THR A 16 -15.96 34.89 4.29
C THR A 16 -15.15 34.22 3.19
N LEU A 17 -13.82 34.19 3.34
CA LEU A 17 -12.95 33.32 2.55
C LEU A 17 -13.21 31.87 3.00
N ALA A 18 -14.10 31.17 2.31
CA ALA A 18 -14.25 29.73 2.48
C ALA A 18 -13.09 29.04 1.76
N SER A 19 -12.11 28.54 2.53
CA SER A 19 -11.06 27.67 2.00
C SER A 19 -11.69 26.34 1.57
N ALA A 20 -11.86 26.13 0.28
CA ALA A 20 -12.25 24.83 -0.26
C ALA A 20 -11.05 23.88 -0.19
N SER A 21 -10.98 23.05 0.85
CA SER A 21 -10.05 21.93 0.88
C SER A 21 -10.56 20.86 -0.09
N THR A 22 -9.88 20.69 -1.22
CA THR A 22 -10.12 19.55 -2.11
C THR A 22 -9.63 18.29 -1.41
N ILE A 23 -10.54 17.39 -1.04
CA ILE A 23 -10.16 16.04 -0.61
C ILE A 23 -9.66 15.33 -1.88
N VAL A 24 -8.34 15.29 -2.04
CA VAL A 24 -7.71 14.44 -3.04
C VAL A 24 -7.76 13.01 -2.47
N PRO A 25 -8.30 12.03 -3.20
CA PRO A 25 -8.14 10.63 -2.84
C PRO A 25 -6.66 10.36 -2.59
N ARG A 26 -6.32 9.86 -1.41
CA ARG A 26 -4.94 9.41 -1.15
C ARG A 26 -4.77 8.17 -2.02
N GLY A 27 -3.62 8.02 -2.67
CA GLY A 27 -3.30 6.78 -3.36
C GLY A 27 -2.55 5.84 -2.42
N PRO A 28 -2.02 4.72 -2.92
CA PRO A 28 -1.03 3.90 -2.22
C PRO A 28 0.13 4.75 -1.72
N GLN A 29 0.58 4.56 -0.48
CA GLN A 29 1.60 5.39 0.17
C GLN A 29 2.69 4.55 0.84
N THR A 30 3.91 5.07 0.78
CA THR A 30 5.04 4.58 1.56
C THR A 30 5.96 5.74 1.93
N ASN A 31 6.63 5.63 3.07
CA ASN A 31 7.81 6.44 3.41
C ASN A 31 9.07 5.56 3.58
N ALA A 32 8.99 4.28 3.21
CA ALA A 32 10.12 3.37 3.20
C ALA A 32 11.08 3.75 2.08
N THR A 33 12.37 3.76 2.39
CA THR A 33 13.44 4.05 1.43
C THR A 33 14.31 2.82 1.27
N CYS A 34 14.45 2.35 0.03
CA CYS A 34 15.36 1.27 -0.31
C CYS A 34 16.78 1.79 -0.58
N THR A 35 17.80 1.00 -0.27
CA THR A 35 19.16 1.26 -0.76
C THR A 35 19.26 0.95 -2.25
N SER A 36 20.19 1.60 -2.95
CA SER A 36 20.38 1.44 -4.40
C SER A 36 20.76 0.02 -4.85
N ASP A 37 21.26 -0.80 -3.92
CA ASP A 37 21.56 -2.21 -4.19
C ASP A 37 20.30 -3.04 -4.51
N TYR A 38 19.11 -2.49 -4.22
CA TYR A 38 17.81 -3.11 -4.47
C TYR A 38 17.01 -2.44 -5.59
N ASP A 39 17.61 -1.55 -6.39
CA ASP A 39 16.92 -0.92 -7.54
C ASP A 39 16.39 -1.96 -8.54
N TRP A 40 16.98 -3.14 -8.59
CA TRP A 40 16.51 -4.27 -9.40
C TRP A 40 15.13 -4.81 -8.98
N THR A 41 14.67 -4.47 -7.77
CA THR A 41 13.36 -4.89 -7.23
C THR A 41 12.22 -3.99 -7.69
N ASP A 42 12.53 -2.83 -8.27
CA ASP A 42 11.53 -1.90 -8.78
C ASP A 42 10.79 -2.49 -9.98
N ASN A 43 9.53 -2.08 -10.19
CA ASN A 43 8.84 -2.41 -11.43
C ASN A 43 9.29 -1.51 -12.59
N GLU A 44 8.75 -1.78 -13.78
CA GLU A 44 9.05 -1.03 -15.01
C GLU A 44 8.67 0.46 -14.93
N SER A 45 7.74 0.81 -14.03
CA SER A 45 7.34 2.20 -13.73
C SER A 45 8.23 2.88 -12.69
N GLY A 46 9.26 2.20 -12.17
CA GLY A 46 10.17 2.72 -11.14
C GLY A 46 9.54 2.77 -9.74
N LEU A 47 8.51 1.97 -9.48
CA LEU A 47 7.92 1.85 -8.15
C LEU A 47 8.73 0.85 -7.32
N SER A 48 9.19 1.29 -6.14
CA SER A 48 9.86 0.43 -5.16
C SER A 48 8.99 -0.77 -4.73
N PRO A 49 9.60 -1.88 -4.25
CA PRO A 49 8.84 -3.02 -3.73
C PRO A 49 7.90 -2.62 -2.59
N CYS A 50 8.28 -1.63 -1.78
CA CYS A 50 7.47 -1.10 -0.69
C CYS A 50 6.21 -0.39 -1.20
N LEU A 51 6.37 0.45 -2.22
CA LEU A 51 5.24 1.15 -2.82
C LEU A 51 4.34 0.18 -3.57
N LEU A 52 4.90 -0.77 -4.33
CA LEU A 52 4.13 -1.83 -5.00
C LEU A 52 3.32 -2.67 -4.02
N ALA A 53 3.88 -3.05 -2.86
CA ALA A 53 3.12 -3.76 -1.85
C ALA A 53 1.90 -2.95 -1.37
N SER A 54 2.04 -1.62 -1.24
CA SER A 54 0.93 -0.72 -0.90
C SER A 54 -0.16 -0.73 -1.99
N TYR A 55 0.23 -0.73 -3.27
CA TYR A 55 -0.70 -0.86 -4.40
C TYR A 55 -1.49 -2.18 -4.33
N LEU A 56 -0.79 -3.31 -4.23
CA LEU A 56 -1.41 -4.63 -4.21
C LEU A 56 -2.32 -4.83 -3.00
N LEU A 57 -1.90 -4.38 -1.81
CA LEU A 57 -2.71 -4.48 -0.60
C LEU A 57 -3.99 -3.65 -0.70
N GLY A 58 -3.90 -2.44 -1.27
CA GLY A 58 -5.05 -1.55 -1.46
C GLY A 58 -6.11 -2.11 -2.41
N SER A 59 -5.71 -2.89 -3.42
CA SER A 59 -6.63 -3.41 -4.44
C SER A 59 -7.74 -4.33 -3.91
N CYS A 60 -7.55 -5.00 -2.77
CA CYS A 60 -8.60 -5.82 -2.14
C CYS A 60 -9.40 -5.07 -1.07
N LEU A 61 -9.12 -3.79 -0.86
CA LEU A 61 -9.73 -2.98 0.18
C LEU A 61 -10.64 -1.92 -0.44
N THR A 62 -11.54 -1.37 0.37
CA THR A 62 -12.35 -0.20 -0.01
C THR A 62 -11.58 1.12 0.14
N GLY A 63 -10.30 1.07 0.50
CA GLY A 63 -9.40 2.21 0.65
C GLY A 63 -7.93 1.78 0.58
N ASP A 64 -7.00 2.73 0.78
CA ASP A 64 -5.56 2.44 0.64
C ASP A 64 -4.98 1.70 1.85
N TYR A 65 -3.90 0.97 1.59
CA TYR A 65 -3.04 0.41 2.63
C TYR A 65 -1.66 1.04 2.58
N GLY A 66 -1.23 1.71 3.66
CA GLY A 66 0.10 2.30 3.73
C GLY A 66 1.16 1.28 4.15
N VAL A 67 2.24 1.18 3.37
CA VAL A 67 3.41 0.37 3.73
C VAL A 67 4.49 1.31 4.26
N TRP A 68 4.66 1.36 5.58
CA TRP A 68 5.55 2.34 6.23
C TRP A 68 6.94 1.79 6.48
N ALA A 69 7.89 2.70 6.70
CA ALA A 69 9.27 2.37 7.01
C ALA A 69 9.35 1.51 8.28
N LEU A 70 10.15 0.45 8.23
CA LEU A 70 10.38 -0.44 9.36
C LEU A 70 11.43 0.14 10.31
N PRO A 71 11.26 0.00 11.64
CA PRO A 71 12.38 0.13 12.57
C PRO A 71 13.47 -0.91 12.27
N ALA A 72 14.67 -0.67 12.81
CA ALA A 72 15.75 -1.64 12.73
C ALA A 72 15.34 -3.00 13.31
N ASP A 73 15.84 -4.06 12.70
CA ASP A 73 15.61 -5.47 13.05
C ASP A 73 14.13 -5.88 13.08
N SER A 74 13.25 -5.14 12.39
CA SER A 74 11.80 -5.39 12.36
C SER A 74 11.34 -5.93 11.00
N HIS A 75 10.09 -6.41 10.97
CA HIS A 75 9.45 -6.96 9.77
C HIS A 75 8.02 -6.46 9.61
N TYR A 76 7.46 -6.58 8.41
CA TYR A 76 6.04 -6.36 8.20
C TYR A 76 5.22 -7.46 8.87
N ASN A 77 4.09 -7.10 9.46
CA ASN A 77 3.19 -8.08 10.07
C ASN A 77 2.60 -9.00 8.99
N PRO A 78 2.40 -10.28 9.31
CA PRO A 78 1.62 -11.16 8.46
C PRO A 78 0.14 -10.75 8.44
N PRO A 79 -0.66 -11.25 7.48
CA PRO A 79 -2.10 -11.03 7.46
C PRO A 79 -2.77 -11.47 8.77
N ASN A 80 -3.81 -10.74 9.17
CA ASN A 80 -4.54 -10.88 10.43
C ASN A 80 -3.73 -10.56 11.71
N VAL A 81 -2.53 -9.98 11.58
CA VAL A 81 -1.72 -9.49 12.70
C VAL A 81 -1.54 -7.97 12.62
N GLY A 82 -1.76 -7.29 13.75
CA GLY A 82 -1.67 -5.84 13.84
C GLY A 82 -2.75 -5.14 13.02
N THR A 83 -2.35 -4.35 12.03
CA THR A 83 -3.26 -3.56 11.18
C THR A 83 -3.51 -4.18 9.80
N MET A 84 -2.87 -5.30 9.46
CA MET A 84 -3.08 -5.97 8.18
C MET A 84 -4.24 -6.94 8.27
N SER A 85 -5.37 -6.62 7.63
CA SER A 85 -6.49 -7.56 7.50
C SER A 85 -6.15 -8.72 6.57
N SER A 86 -6.65 -9.92 6.87
CA SER A 86 -6.61 -11.03 5.90
C SER A 86 -7.57 -10.75 4.75
N THR A 87 -7.02 -10.77 3.54
CA THR A 87 -7.71 -10.58 2.26
C THR A 87 -7.02 -11.44 1.20
N PRO A 88 -7.66 -11.70 0.04
CA PRO A 88 -7.01 -12.37 -1.08
C PRO A 88 -5.69 -11.70 -1.52
N CYS A 89 -5.60 -10.37 -1.42
CA CYS A 89 -4.38 -9.64 -1.79
C CYS A 89 -3.28 -9.82 -0.75
N SER A 90 -3.59 -9.60 0.54
CA SER A 90 -2.59 -9.75 1.61
C SER A 90 -2.07 -11.18 1.72
N CYS A 91 -2.91 -12.17 1.41
CA CYS A 91 -2.57 -13.58 1.40
C CYS A 91 -1.94 -14.07 0.08
N SER A 92 -1.76 -13.17 -0.90
CA SER A 92 -1.07 -13.51 -2.13
C SER A 92 0.44 -13.62 -1.91
N TRP A 93 1.08 -14.59 -2.57
CA TRP A 93 2.53 -14.72 -2.47
C TRP A 93 3.27 -13.55 -3.13
N SER A 94 2.66 -12.85 -4.09
CA SER A 94 3.25 -11.60 -4.62
C SER A 94 3.33 -10.48 -3.59
N VAL A 95 2.32 -10.29 -2.74
CA VAL A 95 2.42 -9.31 -1.65
C VAL A 95 3.50 -9.72 -0.65
N TYR A 96 3.57 -11.00 -0.29
CA TYR A 96 4.64 -11.51 0.56
C TYR A 96 6.04 -11.26 -0.02
N ASN A 97 6.24 -11.52 -1.31
CA ASN A 97 7.52 -11.31 -1.98
C ASN A 97 7.92 -9.84 -1.98
N LEU A 98 6.97 -8.94 -2.25
CA LEU A 98 7.21 -7.49 -2.22
C LEU A 98 7.49 -6.99 -0.81
N LEU A 99 6.76 -7.45 0.21
CA LEU A 99 7.03 -7.09 1.61
C LEU A 99 8.37 -7.66 2.11
N SER A 100 8.74 -8.85 1.65
CA SER A 100 10.05 -9.46 1.93
C SER A 100 11.17 -8.63 1.31
N ALA A 101 11.09 -8.32 0.02
CA ALA A 101 12.05 -7.43 -0.64
C ALA A 101 12.11 -6.05 0.00
N CYS A 102 10.96 -5.48 0.35
CA CYS A 102 10.87 -4.20 1.06
C CYS A 102 11.55 -4.27 2.44
N THR A 103 11.42 -5.38 3.17
CA THR A 103 12.11 -5.58 4.45
C THR A 103 13.62 -5.56 4.27
N VAL A 104 14.12 -6.31 3.28
CA VAL A 104 15.55 -6.41 2.99
C VAL A 104 16.10 -5.07 2.44
N CYS A 105 15.38 -4.39 1.55
CA CYS A 105 15.86 -3.16 0.93
C CYS A 105 16.04 -2.01 1.93
N GLN A 106 15.30 -2.05 3.04
CA GLN A 106 15.41 -1.11 4.16
C GLN A 106 16.56 -1.44 5.13
N GLY A 107 17.30 -2.52 4.88
CA GLY A 107 18.43 -2.97 5.71
C GLY A 107 18.10 -4.06 6.74
N ASN A 108 16.86 -4.56 6.78
CA ASN A 108 16.44 -5.58 7.76
C ASN A 108 16.59 -7.01 7.23
N VAL A 109 17.77 -7.34 6.69
CA VAL A 109 18.03 -8.58 5.94
C VAL A 109 17.74 -9.87 6.72
N ASN A 110 17.85 -9.82 8.05
CA ASN A 110 17.63 -10.98 8.94
C ASN A 110 16.21 -11.06 9.50
N SER A 111 15.33 -10.12 9.13
CA SER A 111 13.98 -10.01 9.68
C SER A 111 12.91 -10.51 8.71
N VAL A 112 13.27 -11.03 7.55
CA VAL A 112 12.29 -11.56 6.59
C VAL A 112 11.56 -12.76 7.20
N LEU A 113 10.23 -12.66 7.26
CA LEU A 113 9.39 -13.77 7.68
C LEU A 113 9.44 -14.89 6.63
N SER A 114 9.41 -16.14 7.05
CA SER A 114 9.20 -17.24 6.10
C SER A 114 7.75 -17.23 5.59
N TRP A 115 7.54 -17.74 4.37
CA TRP A 115 6.20 -17.83 3.79
C TRP A 115 5.23 -18.62 4.68
N ALA A 116 5.68 -19.71 5.29
CA ALA A 116 4.88 -20.52 6.21
C ALA A 116 4.41 -19.72 7.44
N TYR A 117 5.25 -18.83 7.97
CA TYR A 117 4.85 -17.94 9.07
C TYR A 117 3.96 -16.81 8.57
N TYR A 118 4.25 -16.28 7.39
CA TYR A 118 3.47 -15.19 6.80
C TYR A 118 2.02 -15.61 6.53
N LYS A 119 1.79 -16.77 5.92
CA LYS A 119 0.43 -17.23 5.55
C LYS A 119 -0.34 -17.91 6.67
N ALA A 120 0.21 -18.01 7.89
CA ALA A 120 -0.32 -18.88 8.94
C ALA A 120 -1.80 -18.60 9.29
N GLU A 121 -2.22 -17.33 9.22
CA GLU A 121 -3.57 -16.88 9.55
C GLU A 121 -4.40 -16.50 8.32
N CYS A 122 -3.95 -16.89 7.12
CA CYS A 122 -4.73 -16.72 5.90
C CYS A 122 -5.75 -17.86 5.76
N PRO A 123 -7.05 -17.56 5.59
CA PRO A 123 -8.05 -18.56 5.23
C PRO A 123 -7.69 -19.25 3.92
N ASP A 124 -8.02 -20.55 3.80
CA ASP A 124 -7.80 -21.32 2.57
C ASP A 124 -8.49 -20.65 1.36
N ASP A 125 -9.65 -20.02 1.58
CA ASP A 125 -10.36 -19.30 0.54
C ASP A 125 -9.57 -18.09 0.04
N ASP A 126 -8.74 -17.43 0.85
CA ASP A 126 -7.93 -16.26 0.43
C ASP A 126 -6.61 -16.66 -0.24
N LEU A 127 -6.17 -17.90 -0.05
CA LEU A 127 -4.96 -18.44 -0.67
C LEU A 127 -5.27 -18.94 -2.08
N SER A 128 -4.52 -18.46 -3.07
CA SER A 128 -4.53 -19.09 -4.40
C SER A 128 -3.48 -20.20 -4.47
N THR A 129 -3.68 -21.17 -5.36
CA THR A 129 -2.68 -22.18 -5.73
C THR A 129 -2.29 -22.09 -7.20
N THR A 130 -2.95 -21.22 -7.97
CA THR A 130 -2.85 -21.15 -9.44
C THR A 130 -2.39 -19.79 -9.92
N THR A 131 -2.56 -18.73 -9.12
CA THR A 131 -2.17 -17.37 -9.48
C THR A 131 -1.42 -16.68 -8.34
N PHE A 132 -0.48 -15.82 -8.72
CA PHE A 132 0.40 -15.11 -7.80
C PHE A 132 -0.22 -13.91 -7.09
N TYR A 133 -1.33 -13.46 -7.65
CA TYR A 133 -2.18 -12.39 -7.18
C TYR A 133 -3.62 -12.77 -7.54
N PRO A 134 -4.66 -12.39 -6.78
CA PRO A 134 -6.01 -12.93 -6.92
C PRO A 134 -6.80 -12.43 -8.16
N TYR A 135 -6.18 -12.50 -9.35
CA TYR A 135 -6.80 -12.25 -10.65
C TYR A 135 -7.95 -13.21 -10.94
N ASP A 136 -7.84 -14.46 -10.47
CA ASP A 136 -8.89 -15.49 -10.55
C ASP A 136 -10.16 -15.12 -9.77
N LYS A 137 -10.03 -14.22 -8.79
CA LYS A 137 -11.13 -13.66 -8.00
C LYS A 137 -11.60 -12.28 -8.51
N GLY A 138 -11.08 -11.83 -9.65
CA GLY A 138 -11.48 -10.58 -10.29
C GLY A 138 -10.83 -9.32 -9.72
N TYR A 139 -9.76 -9.45 -8.93
CA TYR A 139 -8.98 -8.29 -8.49
C TYR A 139 -7.98 -7.90 -9.57
N GLU A 140 -7.90 -6.60 -9.84
CA GLU A 140 -6.98 -6.02 -10.82
C GLU A 140 -6.02 -5.05 -10.11
N LEU A 141 -4.90 -4.77 -10.77
CA LEU A 141 -3.94 -3.79 -10.30
C LEU A 141 -4.23 -2.42 -10.94
N PRO A 142 -4.28 -1.34 -10.15
CA PRO A 142 -4.39 -0.01 -10.73
C PRO A 142 -3.03 0.43 -11.27
N GLU A 143 -3.06 1.14 -12.41
CA GLU A 143 -1.87 1.81 -12.94
C GLU A 143 -1.29 2.81 -11.90
N PRO A 144 0.04 2.93 -11.79
CA PRO A 144 1.09 2.34 -12.62
C PRO A 144 1.69 1.03 -12.07
N ALA A 145 0.95 0.31 -11.23
CA ALA A 145 1.45 -0.90 -10.59
C ALA A 145 1.45 -2.10 -11.55
N SER A 146 2.60 -2.74 -11.64
CA SER A 146 2.81 -4.01 -12.34
C SER A 146 3.68 -4.90 -11.46
N ILE A 147 3.35 -6.18 -11.37
CA ILE A 147 4.10 -7.14 -10.53
C ILE A 147 5.34 -7.58 -11.31
N PRO A 148 6.57 -7.30 -10.82
CA PRO A 148 7.78 -7.80 -11.46
C PRO A 148 7.82 -9.33 -11.47
N TYR A 149 8.45 -9.92 -12.49
CA TYR A 149 8.52 -11.39 -12.62
C TYR A 149 9.02 -12.10 -11.35
N TRP A 150 10.05 -11.57 -10.70
CA TRP A 150 10.61 -12.14 -9.47
C TRP A 150 9.59 -12.22 -8.34
N ALA A 151 8.64 -11.29 -8.27
CA ALA A 151 7.60 -11.25 -7.25
C ALA A 151 6.44 -12.22 -7.56
N THR A 152 6.40 -12.83 -8.74
CA THR A 152 5.40 -13.86 -9.10
C THR A 152 5.79 -15.26 -8.63
N GLN A 153 7.03 -15.46 -8.17
CA GLN A 153 7.56 -16.76 -7.80
C GLN A 153 6.84 -17.33 -6.57
N ASN A 154 6.39 -18.59 -6.69
CA ASN A 154 5.70 -19.29 -5.63
C ASN A 154 6.71 -19.89 -4.63
N HIS A 155 6.43 -19.75 -3.33
CA HIS A 155 7.20 -20.30 -2.22
C HIS A 155 6.59 -21.58 -1.60
N ASP A 156 5.42 -22.03 -2.08
CA ASP A 156 4.78 -23.30 -1.68
C ASP A 156 5.40 -24.54 -2.37
N SER A 157 6.27 -24.37 -3.36
CA SER A 157 7.14 -25.46 -3.83
C SER A 157 8.29 -25.61 -2.85
N ALA A 158 8.39 -26.77 -2.20
CA ALA A 158 9.38 -27.18 -1.21
C ALA A 158 10.84 -27.21 -1.72
N GLU A 159 11.29 -26.19 -2.43
CA GLU A 159 12.64 -26.07 -2.96
C GLU A 159 13.02 -24.59 -2.96
N LEU A 160 14.27 -24.31 -2.57
CA LEU A 160 14.87 -23.00 -2.27
C LEU A 160 14.93 -22.63 -0.77
N ALA A 161 15.36 -23.61 0.05
CA ALA A 161 16.27 -23.35 1.16
C ALA A 161 17.58 -24.13 0.90
#